data_AF-A0A7K0T6N5-F1
#
_entry.id   AF-A0A7K0T6N5-F1
#
_cell.length_a   1.000
_cell.length_b   1.000
_cell.length_c   1.000
_cell.angle_alpha   90.00
_cell.angle_beta   90.00
_cell.angle_gamma   90.00
#
_symmetry.space_group_name_H-M   'P 1'
#
loop_
_entity.id
_entity.type
_entity.pdbx_description
1 polymer ?
#
loop_
_entity_poly.entity_id
_entity_poly.type
_entity_poly.pdbx_seq_one_letter_code
_entity_poly.pdbx_strand_id
1 'polypeptide(L)'
;MIAFSVIFKYLSLVGSFATIGTLLAMAFLLLDIEGRLSTQAEKLRRLLWGCAVTWAVGAFATIVFTLATILDQPLSIALDATVLKSFITQVTLGQYLLFESIVALIVAASSFHVKRILSTVLLLILSLAGLVAPIFQSHAASSGSHGLAIGSLVIHVVALSIWVGGVIAIALLDPEDRPIAVPRFSELALWSVIAVVASGSINAWARLDFQGAWNTTYAYVVIAKIVMTLVLIAMGYLHRRNLAKRDRIDWVGFGRLIFAEALIMIVTVAMGAWLSSNHPPERTTSPKFDPAIAISGISTPPAPTWSRIFFSYEPDSLMIGLLITAVALYVKGVLVLTRRGDKWPVGRTISFALGVSAIDFATSGGLGLYAHFSFSYHMIAHMILGMIAPIGIVLGAPITLALRTLPQGRNKDERGVRGTLLTALHSKLAIFYTNPIVALAFFDGSLFALYFTGLFGSMMQSHAGHLFMNLHFILVGILFFHVIIGIDPNPRRIPHLVRIVVVFAAMSIHAFFSVALMSSTTLIDKGYFASLKTPWLTDLLADQQLGGSIGWAMGEIPILLALIVTFISWVKDDSREVKRIDRNVARAAAMGQPDDLAEYNQYLQELAKRDRKEL
;
A
#
# COMPACT_ATOMS: atom_id res chain seq x y z
N MET A 1 -18.40 -7.95 30.96
CA MET A 1 -17.64 -8.35 29.76
C MET A 1 -17.32 -7.17 28.83
N ILE A 2 -18.31 -6.36 28.46
CA ILE A 2 -18.13 -5.20 27.56
C ILE A 2 -17.01 -4.23 28.02
N ALA A 3 -17.01 -3.82 29.29
CA ALA A 3 -15.97 -2.92 29.82
C ALA A 3 -14.54 -3.50 29.68
N PHE A 4 -14.36 -4.78 29.96
CA PHE A 4 -13.06 -5.46 29.78
C PHE A 4 -12.67 -5.57 28.31
N SER A 5 -13.62 -5.86 27.41
CA SER A 5 -13.37 -5.83 25.96
C SER A 5 -12.85 -4.46 25.50
N VAL A 6 -13.46 -3.37 25.98
CA VAL A 6 -13.00 -1.99 25.68
C VAL A 6 -11.59 -1.74 26.23
N ILE A 7 -11.30 -2.18 27.46
CA ILE A 7 -9.99 -2.02 28.10
C ILE A 7 -8.90 -2.75 27.31
N PHE A 8 -9.12 -4.01 26.94
CA PHE A 8 -8.10 -4.79 26.21
C PHE A 8 -7.94 -4.34 24.76
N LYS A 9 -9.01 -3.85 24.12
CA LYS A 9 -8.92 -3.20 22.81
C LYS A 9 -8.10 -1.91 22.89
N TYR A 10 -8.29 -1.10 23.94
CA TYR A 10 -7.47 0.07 24.19
C TYR A 10 -6.01 -0.31 24.47
N LEU A 11 -5.76 -1.38 25.24
CA LEU A 11 -4.40 -1.90 25.47
C LEU A 11 -3.72 -2.33 24.17
N SER A 12 -4.46 -3.02 23.28
CA SER A 12 -3.98 -3.40 21.94
C SER A 12 -3.60 -2.16 21.11
N LEU A 13 -4.45 -1.15 21.10
CA LEU A 13 -4.21 0.10 20.37
C LEU A 13 -2.99 0.87 20.90
N VAL A 14 -2.86 1.02 22.22
CA VAL A 14 -1.70 1.70 22.81
C VAL A 14 -0.42 0.92 22.56
N GLY A 15 -0.45 -0.41 22.73
CA GLY A 15 0.69 -1.29 22.46
C GLY A 15 1.14 -1.22 21.00
N SER A 16 0.21 -1.30 20.05
CA SER A 16 0.50 -1.20 18.62
C SER A 16 1.02 0.19 18.22
N PHE A 17 0.44 1.27 18.73
CA PHE A 17 0.90 2.64 18.45
C PHE A 17 2.32 2.86 18.98
N ALA A 18 2.59 2.42 20.21
CA ALA A 18 3.94 2.50 20.79
C ALA A 18 4.95 1.62 20.02
N THR A 19 4.53 0.45 19.53
CA THR A 19 5.35 -0.44 18.68
C THR A 19 5.71 0.23 17.36
N ILE A 20 4.71 0.77 16.65
CA ILE A 20 4.87 1.51 15.39
C ILE A 20 5.75 2.74 15.60
N GLY A 21 5.51 3.50 16.67
CA GLY A 21 6.33 4.65 17.07
C GLY A 21 7.79 4.29 17.30
N THR A 22 8.05 3.21 18.04
CA THR A 22 9.41 2.75 18.33
C THR A 22 10.12 2.29 17.06
N LEU A 23 9.44 1.54 16.19
CA LEU A 23 9.97 1.14 14.88
C LEU A 23 10.23 2.35 13.97
N LEU A 24 9.33 3.35 13.97
CA LEU A 24 9.51 4.61 13.24
C LEU A 24 10.74 5.37 13.74
N ALA A 25 10.94 5.42 15.06
CA ALA A 25 12.09 6.06 15.67
C ALA A 25 13.40 5.38 15.29
N MET A 26 13.45 4.05 15.41
CA MET A 26 14.61 3.22 15.03
C MET A 26 14.94 3.30 13.54
N ALA A 27 13.93 3.37 12.67
CA ALA A 27 14.13 3.34 11.22
C ALA A 27 14.42 4.72 10.59
N PHE A 28 13.82 5.80 11.11
CA PHE A 28 13.81 7.10 10.41
C PHE A 28 14.17 8.31 11.28
N LEU A 29 13.93 8.27 12.59
CA LEU A 29 14.14 9.44 13.45
C LEU A 29 15.57 9.49 14.03
N LEU A 30 16.08 8.36 14.50
CA LEU A 30 17.47 8.24 14.98
C LEU A 30 18.46 8.09 13.83
N LEU A 31 19.75 8.30 14.12
CA LEU A 31 20.82 8.11 13.14
C LEU A 31 21.06 6.62 12.89
N ASP A 32 21.41 6.29 11.66
CA ASP A 32 21.93 4.98 11.26
C ASP A 32 23.42 5.07 10.91
N ILE A 33 24.13 3.94 10.95
CA ILE A 33 25.52 3.84 10.53
C ILE A 33 25.57 2.86 9.36
N GLU A 34 25.72 3.37 8.14
CA GLU A 34 25.69 2.59 6.91
C GLU A 34 24.48 1.62 6.85
N GLY A 35 23.31 2.08 7.27
CA GLY A 35 22.05 1.33 7.32
C GLY A 35 21.97 0.24 8.39
N ARG A 36 22.91 0.21 9.35
CA ARG A 36 22.77 -0.49 10.62
C ARG A 36 22.22 0.45 11.67
N LEU A 37 21.52 -0.11 12.66
CA LEU A 37 21.03 0.67 13.79
C LEU A 37 22.21 1.25 14.57
N SER A 38 22.13 2.52 14.96
CA SER A 38 23.06 3.13 15.90
C SER A 38 22.90 2.54 17.30
N THR A 39 23.88 2.73 18.16
CA THR A 39 23.84 2.29 19.57
C THR A 39 22.60 2.79 20.29
N GLN A 40 22.18 4.04 20.05
CA GLN A 40 20.95 4.61 20.60
C GLN A 40 19.70 3.88 20.11
N ALA A 41 19.61 3.61 18.80
CA ALA A 41 18.49 2.85 18.24
C ALA A 41 18.47 1.40 18.74
N GLU A 42 19.62 0.79 19.02
CA GLU A 42 19.68 -0.56 19.60
C GLU A 42 19.17 -0.61 21.05
N LYS A 43 19.33 0.46 21.84
CA LYS A 43 18.77 0.55 23.21
C LYS A 43 17.24 0.47 23.20
N LEU A 44 16.59 0.96 22.14
CA LEU A 44 15.14 0.91 21.98
C LEU A 44 14.57 -0.50 21.76
N ARG A 45 15.40 -1.53 21.52
CA ARG A 45 14.92 -2.91 21.33
C ARG A 45 14.13 -3.44 22.53
N ARG A 46 14.57 -3.11 23.75
CA ARG A 46 13.88 -3.54 24.97
C ARG A 46 12.52 -2.87 25.11
N LEU A 47 12.42 -1.59 24.73
CA LEU A 47 11.17 -0.86 24.66
C LEU A 47 10.25 -1.46 23.60
N LEU A 48 10.78 -1.70 22.39
CA LEU A 48 10.05 -2.34 21.29
C LEU A 48 9.45 -3.69 21.72
N TRP A 49 10.24 -4.52 22.40
CA TRP A 49 9.76 -5.78 22.96
C TRP A 49 8.59 -5.56 23.93
N GLY A 50 8.74 -4.64 24.91
CA GLY A 50 7.68 -4.35 25.87
C GLY A 50 6.39 -3.84 25.22
N CYS A 51 6.50 -2.95 24.24
CA CYS A 51 5.36 -2.45 23.46
C CYS A 51 4.69 -3.57 22.65
N ALA A 52 5.48 -4.40 21.97
CA ALA A 52 4.96 -5.50 21.14
C ALA A 52 4.33 -6.62 21.98
N VAL A 53 4.86 -6.92 23.16
CA VAL A 53 4.24 -7.85 24.12
C VAL A 53 2.93 -7.26 24.65
N THR A 54 2.91 -5.97 24.99
CA THR A 54 1.68 -5.29 25.42
C THR A 54 0.60 -5.35 24.33
N TRP A 55 1.01 -5.14 23.07
CA TRP A 55 0.13 -5.31 21.92
C TRP A 55 -0.37 -6.75 21.80
N ALA A 56 0.51 -7.76 21.85
CA ALA A 56 0.14 -9.17 21.74
C ALA A 56 -0.83 -9.61 22.84
N VAL A 57 -0.59 -9.20 24.08
CA VAL A 57 -1.50 -9.47 25.21
C VAL A 57 -2.85 -8.79 25.01
N GLY A 58 -2.84 -7.52 24.58
CA GLY A 58 -4.06 -6.77 24.27
C GLY A 58 -4.87 -7.42 23.14
N ALA A 59 -4.23 -7.82 22.05
CA ALA A 59 -4.85 -8.45 20.90
C ALA A 59 -5.43 -9.83 21.26
N PHE A 60 -4.67 -10.68 21.96
CA PHE A 60 -5.14 -12.00 22.40
C PHE A 60 -6.31 -11.88 23.38
N ALA A 61 -6.21 -10.99 24.38
CA ALA A 61 -7.31 -10.77 25.30
C ALA A 61 -8.55 -10.21 24.57
N THR A 62 -8.37 -9.36 23.56
CA THR A 62 -9.47 -8.86 22.72
C THR A 62 -10.21 -10.01 22.02
N ILE A 63 -9.51 -11.03 21.52
CA ILE A 63 -10.15 -12.25 20.98
C ILE A 63 -11.08 -12.89 22.01
N VAL A 64 -10.55 -13.18 23.20
CA VAL A 64 -11.29 -13.91 24.24
C VAL A 64 -12.49 -13.09 24.75
N PHE A 65 -12.30 -11.81 25.06
CA PHE A 65 -13.38 -10.96 25.57
C PHE A 65 -14.41 -10.61 24.50
N THR A 66 -14.03 -10.50 23.23
CA THR A 66 -14.97 -10.32 22.11
C THR A 66 -15.82 -11.57 21.95
N LEU A 67 -15.20 -12.75 21.94
CA LEU A 67 -15.91 -14.03 21.85
C LEU A 67 -16.90 -14.23 23.01
N ALA A 68 -16.47 -13.96 24.23
CA ALA A 68 -17.35 -14.05 25.40
C ALA A 68 -18.51 -13.04 25.35
N THR A 69 -18.29 -11.85 24.80
CA THR A 69 -19.33 -10.83 24.61
C THR A 69 -20.31 -11.23 23.51
N ILE A 70 -19.83 -11.81 22.40
CA ILE A 70 -20.68 -12.30 21.30
C ILE A 70 -21.57 -13.46 21.74
N LEU A 71 -21.02 -14.39 22.53
CA LEU A 71 -21.75 -15.56 23.01
C LEU A 71 -22.66 -15.26 24.21
N ASP A 72 -22.48 -14.09 24.84
CA ASP A 72 -23.09 -13.74 26.13
C ASP A 72 -22.86 -14.84 27.20
N GLN A 73 -21.63 -15.35 27.27
CA GLN A 73 -21.21 -16.43 28.15
C GLN A 73 -20.02 -16.03 29.05
N PRO A 74 -19.82 -16.70 30.19
CA PRO A 74 -18.62 -16.50 31.02
C PRO A 74 -17.32 -16.85 30.28
N LEU A 75 -16.21 -16.29 30.78
CA LEU A 75 -14.87 -16.45 30.19
C LEU A 75 -14.42 -17.91 30.08
N SER A 76 -14.87 -18.78 30.99
CA SER A 76 -14.56 -20.21 30.97
C SER A 76 -15.02 -20.90 29.68
N ILE A 77 -16.18 -20.52 29.15
CA ILE A 77 -16.71 -21.05 27.89
C ILE A 77 -15.97 -20.45 26.69
N ALA A 78 -15.63 -19.15 26.74
CA ALA A 78 -14.87 -18.51 25.67
C ALA A 78 -13.41 -19.04 25.56
N LEU A 79 -12.85 -19.54 26.67
CA LEU A 79 -11.54 -20.18 26.72
C LEU A 79 -11.57 -21.68 26.36
N ASP A 80 -12.75 -22.26 26.12
CA ASP A 80 -12.84 -23.62 25.59
C ASP A 80 -12.11 -23.72 24.24
N ALA A 81 -11.26 -24.74 24.11
CA ALA A 81 -10.40 -24.89 22.94
C ALA A 81 -11.19 -25.07 21.64
N THR A 82 -12.36 -25.72 21.69
CA THR A 82 -13.20 -25.95 20.51
C THR A 82 -13.88 -24.65 20.09
N VAL A 83 -14.42 -23.91 21.05
CA VAL A 83 -15.08 -22.62 20.82
C VAL A 83 -14.09 -21.58 20.30
N LEU A 84 -12.93 -21.45 20.93
CA LEU A 84 -11.88 -20.52 20.51
C LEU A 84 -11.32 -20.87 19.12
N LYS A 85 -11.05 -22.16 18.86
CA LYS A 85 -10.59 -22.62 17.54
C LYS A 85 -11.63 -22.33 16.46
N SER A 86 -12.91 -22.58 16.74
CA SER A 86 -14.00 -22.28 15.81
C SER A 86 -14.02 -20.79 15.47
N PHE A 87 -13.96 -19.92 16.48
CA PHE A 87 -13.95 -18.46 16.27
C PHE A 87 -12.79 -18.00 15.40
N ILE A 88 -11.56 -18.42 15.69
CA ILE A 88 -10.38 -17.92 14.96
C ILE A 88 -10.19 -18.54 13.56
N THR A 89 -10.88 -19.65 13.25
CA THR A 89 -10.74 -20.34 11.96
C THR A 89 -11.94 -20.18 11.03
N GLN A 90 -13.15 -20.01 11.56
CA GLN A 90 -14.39 -19.96 10.78
C GLN A 90 -15.03 -18.57 10.76
N VAL A 91 -14.75 -17.71 11.73
CA VAL A 91 -15.31 -16.35 11.81
C VAL A 91 -14.29 -15.33 11.32
N THR A 92 -14.64 -14.51 10.34
CA THR A 92 -13.71 -13.56 9.70
C THR A 92 -13.14 -12.53 10.67
N LEU A 93 -13.94 -12.05 11.63
CA LEU A 93 -13.44 -11.18 12.71
C LEU A 93 -12.37 -11.88 13.55
N GLY A 94 -12.61 -13.15 13.92
CA GLY A 94 -11.64 -13.97 14.66
C GLY A 94 -10.35 -14.21 13.87
N GLN A 95 -10.44 -14.44 12.56
CA GLN A 95 -9.28 -14.60 11.67
C GLN A 95 -8.41 -13.33 11.63
N TYR A 96 -9.01 -12.13 11.53
CA TYR A 96 -8.24 -10.88 11.53
C TYR A 96 -7.62 -10.54 12.88
N LEU A 97 -8.33 -10.79 13.99
CA LEU A 97 -7.75 -10.61 15.32
C LEU A 97 -6.62 -11.61 15.60
N LEU A 98 -6.73 -12.84 15.08
CA LEU A 98 -5.65 -13.83 15.12
C LEU A 98 -4.44 -13.33 14.32
N PHE A 99 -4.66 -12.82 13.11
CA PHE A 99 -3.60 -12.24 12.29
C PHE A 99 -2.88 -11.08 12.99
N GLU A 100 -3.62 -10.15 13.59
CA GLU A 100 -3.07 -9.07 14.42
C GLU A 100 -2.19 -9.62 15.55
N SER A 101 -2.70 -10.63 16.28
CA SER A 101 -1.99 -11.26 17.39
C SER A 101 -0.69 -11.96 16.94
N ILE A 102 -0.72 -12.67 15.82
CA ILE A 102 0.46 -13.32 15.23
C ILE A 102 1.50 -12.28 14.82
N VAL A 103 1.08 -11.18 14.19
CA VAL A 103 1.98 -10.08 13.82
C VAL A 103 2.64 -9.49 15.06
N ALA A 104 1.87 -9.19 16.12
CA ALA A 104 2.40 -8.65 17.36
C ALA A 104 3.47 -9.58 17.98
N LEU A 105 3.23 -10.90 17.96
CA LEU A 105 4.19 -11.91 18.42
C LEU A 105 5.45 -11.98 17.55
N ILE A 106 5.31 -11.91 16.22
CA ILE A 106 6.46 -11.87 15.28
C ILE A 106 7.33 -10.65 15.55
N VAL A 107 6.72 -9.48 15.76
CA VAL A 107 7.43 -8.23 16.07
C VAL A 107 8.13 -8.34 17.43
N ALA A 108 7.45 -8.88 18.44
CA ALA A 108 8.03 -9.12 19.76
C ALA A 108 9.24 -10.05 19.68
N ALA A 109 9.16 -11.18 18.96
CA ALA A 109 10.27 -12.11 18.80
C ALA A 109 11.44 -11.52 17.98
N SER A 110 11.12 -10.71 16.97
CA SER A 110 12.11 -10.09 16.09
C SER A 110 12.82 -8.89 16.73
N SER A 111 12.28 -8.32 17.81
CA SER A 111 12.79 -7.12 18.47
C SER A 111 14.25 -7.22 18.94
N PHE A 112 14.70 -8.40 19.39
CA PHE A 112 16.09 -8.62 19.81
C PHE A 112 17.07 -8.87 18.65
N HIS A 113 16.55 -9.27 17.48
CA HIS A 113 17.36 -9.70 16.33
C HIS A 113 17.53 -8.60 15.27
N VAL A 114 16.72 -7.54 15.32
CA VAL A 114 16.72 -6.46 14.31
C VAL A 114 17.97 -5.60 14.45
N LYS A 115 18.90 -5.68 13.47
CA LYS A 115 20.16 -4.90 13.43
C LYS A 115 20.26 -3.92 12.26
N ARG A 116 19.37 -4.03 11.28
CA ARG A 116 19.42 -3.26 10.02
C ARG A 116 18.18 -2.39 9.88
N ILE A 117 18.35 -1.23 9.27
CA ILE A 117 17.24 -0.29 8.97
C ILE A 117 16.20 -0.96 8.09
N LEU A 118 16.62 -1.68 7.04
CA LEU A 118 15.69 -2.37 6.13
C LEU A 118 14.79 -3.39 6.87
N SER A 119 15.36 -4.18 7.79
CA SER A 119 14.60 -5.11 8.61
C SER A 119 13.60 -4.39 9.53
N THR A 120 13.98 -3.23 10.06
CA THR A 120 13.11 -2.39 10.89
C THR A 120 11.94 -1.82 10.07
N VAL A 121 12.21 -1.37 8.83
CA VAL A 121 11.16 -0.92 7.90
C VAL A 121 10.20 -2.04 7.54
N LEU A 122 10.69 -3.27 7.32
CA LEU A 122 9.83 -4.43 7.05
C LEU A 122 8.94 -4.76 8.26
N LEU A 123 9.48 -4.70 9.48
CA LEU A 123 8.68 -4.87 10.71
C LEU A 123 7.67 -3.75 10.90
N LEU A 124 7.99 -2.51 10.51
CA LEU A 124 7.06 -1.38 10.53
C LEU A 124 5.88 -1.61 9.59
N ILE A 125 6.15 -2.02 8.34
CA ILE A 125 5.11 -2.36 7.35
C ILE A 125 4.25 -3.52 7.86
N LEU A 126 4.88 -4.57 8.40
CA LEU A 126 4.18 -5.71 8.99
C LEU A 126 3.29 -5.28 10.17
N SER A 127 3.78 -4.40 11.04
CA SER A 127 3.03 -3.89 12.19
C SER A 127 1.81 -3.07 11.76
N LEU A 128 1.96 -2.23 10.72
CA LEU A 128 0.84 -1.50 10.12
C LEU A 128 -0.20 -2.45 9.52
N ALA A 129 0.24 -3.51 8.82
CA ALA A 129 -0.68 -4.51 8.28
C ALA A 129 -1.44 -5.26 9.38
N GLY A 130 -0.76 -5.65 10.46
CA GLY A 130 -1.37 -6.30 11.63
C GLY A 130 -2.42 -5.40 12.30
N LEU A 131 -2.09 -4.13 12.53
CA LEU A 131 -3.00 -3.14 13.12
C LEU A 131 -4.24 -2.88 12.26
N VAL A 132 -4.09 -2.88 10.93
CA VAL A 132 -5.18 -2.56 10.01
C VAL A 132 -6.14 -3.73 9.81
N ALA A 133 -5.69 -4.98 9.94
CA ALA A 133 -6.48 -6.15 9.60
C ALA A 133 -7.88 -6.21 10.28
N PRO A 134 -8.02 -6.00 11.61
CA PRO A 134 -9.34 -6.04 12.26
C PRO A 134 -10.27 -4.89 11.85
N ILE A 135 -9.74 -3.80 11.28
CA ILE A 135 -10.52 -2.62 10.88
C ILE A 135 -11.49 -2.95 9.74
N PHE A 136 -11.12 -3.89 8.87
CA PHE A 136 -11.96 -4.37 7.78
C PHE A 136 -13.28 -5.02 8.26
N GLN A 137 -13.37 -5.43 9.54
CA GLN A 137 -14.58 -5.98 10.16
C GLN A 137 -15.25 -5.02 11.14
N SER A 138 -14.93 -3.73 11.07
CA SER A 138 -15.59 -2.75 11.94
C SER A 138 -17.09 -2.60 11.59
N HIS A 139 -17.94 -2.47 12.61
CA HIS A 139 -19.40 -2.25 12.47
C HIS A 139 -19.78 -0.95 11.72
N ALA A 140 -18.80 -0.17 11.27
CA ALA A 140 -19.01 0.97 10.37
C ALA A 140 -19.67 0.58 9.03
N ALA A 141 -19.57 -0.70 8.67
CA ALA A 141 -20.11 -1.29 7.45
C ALA A 141 -21.65 -1.14 7.33
N SER A 142 -22.43 -1.34 8.40
CA SER A 142 -23.89 -1.58 8.28
C SER A 142 -24.77 -0.40 7.81
N SER A 143 -24.23 0.79 7.52
CA SER A 143 -25.01 2.03 7.29
C SER A 143 -24.96 2.64 5.86
N GLY A 144 -24.35 1.95 4.89
CA GLY A 144 -24.26 2.40 3.48
C GLY A 144 -22.92 3.08 3.14
N SER A 145 -22.48 2.92 1.88
CA SER A 145 -21.14 3.28 1.35
C SER A 145 -19.98 2.70 2.17
N HIS A 146 -19.87 1.36 2.14
CA HIS A 146 -18.86 0.61 2.87
C HIS A 146 -17.41 1.02 2.51
N GLY A 147 -17.14 1.27 1.22
CA GLY A 147 -15.80 1.66 0.74
C GLY A 147 -15.33 2.98 1.34
N LEU A 148 -16.22 3.97 1.41
CA LEU A 148 -15.92 5.27 2.00
C LEU A 148 -15.65 5.16 3.51
N ALA A 149 -16.50 4.42 4.24
CA ALA A 149 -16.42 4.31 5.70
C ALA A 149 -15.23 3.46 6.17
N ILE A 150 -15.01 2.28 5.58
CA ILE A 150 -13.90 1.38 5.94
C ILE A 150 -12.58 2.00 5.49
N GLY A 151 -12.50 2.48 4.24
CA GLY A 151 -11.26 3.02 3.70
C GLY A 151 -10.76 4.26 4.45
N SER A 152 -11.68 5.17 4.82
CA SER A 152 -11.31 6.33 5.65
C SER A 152 -10.88 5.91 7.05
N LEU A 153 -11.50 4.87 7.65
CA LEU A 153 -11.09 4.38 8.96
C LEU A 153 -9.69 3.76 8.95
N VAL A 154 -9.33 3.02 7.88
CA VAL A 154 -7.97 2.49 7.70
C VAL A 154 -6.95 3.62 7.62
N ILE A 155 -7.20 4.64 6.79
CA ILE A 155 -6.33 5.83 6.70
C ILE A 155 -6.21 6.50 8.08
N HIS A 156 -7.33 6.65 8.78
CA HIS A 156 -7.38 7.27 10.10
C HIS A 156 -6.49 6.56 11.10
N VAL A 157 -6.59 5.23 11.21
CA VAL A 157 -5.82 4.45 12.19
C VAL A 157 -4.34 4.38 11.82
N VAL A 158 -3.99 4.24 10.53
CA VAL A 158 -2.59 4.30 10.08
C VAL A 158 -1.99 5.66 10.44
N ALA A 159 -2.67 6.75 10.09
CA ALA A 159 -2.18 8.10 10.38
C ALA A 159 -2.08 8.38 11.90
N LEU A 160 -3.08 7.95 12.69
CA LEU A 160 -3.03 8.03 14.15
C LEU A 160 -1.87 7.23 14.73
N SER A 161 -1.61 6.01 14.24
CA SER A 161 -0.52 5.17 14.75
C SER A 161 0.85 5.80 14.51
N ILE A 162 1.06 6.44 13.36
CA ILE A 162 2.29 7.18 13.05
C ILE A 162 2.39 8.44 13.92
N TRP A 163 1.30 9.18 14.08
CA TRP A 163 1.29 10.43 14.86
C TRP A 163 1.45 10.17 16.36
N VAL A 164 0.49 9.48 16.97
CA VAL A 164 0.49 9.20 18.42
C VAL A 164 1.68 8.31 18.77
N GLY A 165 1.97 7.28 17.98
CA GLY A 165 3.12 6.41 18.18
C GLY A 165 4.43 7.20 18.13
N GLY A 166 4.60 8.10 17.16
CA GLY A 166 5.81 8.92 17.08
C GLY A 166 5.95 9.94 18.22
N VAL A 167 4.84 10.50 18.74
CA VAL A 167 4.88 11.32 19.97
C VAL A 167 5.33 10.49 21.16
N ILE A 168 4.76 9.29 21.35
CA ILE A 168 5.18 8.35 22.40
C ILE A 168 6.67 8.03 22.25
N ALA A 169 7.13 7.75 21.03
CA ALA A 169 8.53 7.44 20.78
C ALA A 169 9.45 8.61 21.15
N ILE A 170 9.13 9.85 20.75
CA ILE A 170 9.92 11.04 21.11
C ILE A 170 9.93 11.28 22.61
N ALA A 171 8.80 11.07 23.30
CA ALA A 171 8.72 11.21 24.74
C ALA A 171 9.66 10.22 25.46
N LEU A 172 9.84 9.03 24.88
CA LEU A 172 10.69 7.95 25.40
C LEU A 172 12.15 8.02 24.94
N LEU A 173 12.49 8.88 23.97
CA LEU A 173 13.88 9.13 23.58
C LEU A 173 14.65 9.90 24.64
N ASP A 174 15.95 9.60 24.73
CA ASP A 174 16.89 10.35 25.55
C ASP A 174 16.91 11.84 25.11
N PRO A 175 17.05 12.80 26.05
CA PRO A 175 17.03 14.23 25.73
C PRO A 175 18.03 14.66 24.65
N GLU A 176 19.16 13.96 24.53
CA GLU A 176 20.24 14.22 23.57
C GLU A 176 19.84 13.86 22.13
N ASP A 177 18.94 12.90 21.94
CA ASP A 177 18.52 12.40 20.62
C ASP A 177 17.32 13.17 20.04
N ARG A 178 16.53 13.82 20.91
CA ARG A 178 15.34 14.61 20.53
C ARG A 178 15.62 15.72 19.51
N PRO A 179 16.71 16.51 19.59
CA PRO A 179 17.01 17.56 18.61
C PRO A 179 17.13 17.03 17.18
N ILE A 180 17.62 15.80 17.03
CA ILE A 180 17.87 15.16 15.73
C ILE A 180 16.59 14.49 15.20
N ALA A 181 15.74 13.98 16.10
CA ALA A 181 14.50 13.27 15.78
C ALA A 181 13.32 14.22 15.46
N VAL A 182 13.14 15.29 16.24
CA VAL A 182 11.96 16.17 16.20
C VAL A 182 11.72 16.81 14.82
N PRO A 183 12.72 17.34 14.09
CA PRO A 183 12.47 17.94 12.77
C PRO A 183 11.90 16.96 11.74
N ARG A 184 12.41 15.72 11.70
CA ARG A 184 11.90 14.66 10.80
C ARG A 184 10.50 14.23 11.19
N PHE A 185 10.27 14.03 12.48
CA PHE A 185 8.94 13.67 12.97
C PHE A 185 7.92 14.79 12.74
N SER A 186 8.30 16.07 12.87
CA SER A 186 7.37 17.19 12.68
C SER A 186 6.79 17.23 11.26
N GLU A 187 7.59 16.88 10.24
CA GLU A 187 7.09 16.73 8.88
C GLU A 187 6.12 15.55 8.77
N LEU A 188 6.46 14.38 9.31
CA LEU A 188 5.57 13.21 9.31
C LEU A 188 4.26 13.48 10.06
N ALA A 189 4.35 14.11 11.24
CA ALA A 189 3.22 14.47 12.06
C ALA A 189 2.26 15.43 11.33
N LEU A 190 2.77 16.36 10.52
CA LEU A 190 1.93 17.23 9.70
C LEU A 190 1.08 16.42 8.70
N TRP A 191 1.70 15.50 7.96
CA TRP A 191 0.96 14.61 7.03
C TRP A 191 -0.04 13.73 7.76
N SER A 192 0.35 13.16 8.91
CA SER A 192 -0.54 12.34 9.72
C SER A 192 -1.72 13.14 10.27
N VAL A 193 -1.51 14.36 10.76
CA VAL A 193 -2.60 15.24 11.24
C VAL A 193 -3.59 15.54 10.12
N ILE A 194 -3.11 15.91 8.93
CA ILE A 194 -3.97 16.16 7.76
C ILE A 194 -4.79 14.91 7.44
N ALA A 195 -4.14 13.74 7.39
CA ALA A 195 -4.81 12.48 7.11
C ALA A 195 -5.82 12.11 8.20
N VAL A 196 -5.53 12.34 9.49
CA VAL A 196 -6.44 12.08 10.61
C VAL A 196 -7.66 12.98 10.56
N VAL A 197 -7.48 14.28 10.29
CA VAL A 197 -8.58 15.25 10.21
C VAL A 197 -9.46 14.96 8.99
N ALA A 198 -8.86 14.77 7.81
CA ALA A 198 -9.62 14.47 6.59
C ALA A 198 -10.40 13.17 6.72
N SER A 199 -9.73 12.07 7.10
CA SER A 199 -10.37 10.77 7.25
C SER A 199 -11.39 10.74 8.39
N GLY A 200 -11.12 11.43 9.51
CA GLY A 200 -12.04 11.56 10.63
C GLY A 200 -13.30 12.34 10.27
N SER A 201 -13.17 13.39 9.46
CA SER A 201 -14.30 14.18 8.95
C SER A 201 -15.18 13.35 8.01
N ILE A 202 -14.57 12.59 7.10
CA ILE A 202 -15.27 11.66 6.20
C ILE A 202 -16.03 10.60 7.01
N ASN A 203 -15.39 10.01 8.03
CA ASN A 203 -16.03 8.99 8.87
C ASN A 203 -17.16 9.57 9.74
N ALA A 204 -17.00 10.80 10.24
CA ALA A 204 -18.04 11.50 10.99
C ALA A 204 -19.25 11.82 10.09
N TRP A 205 -18.99 12.33 8.88
CA TRP A 205 -20.04 12.59 7.89
C TRP A 205 -20.80 11.32 7.54
N ALA A 206 -20.09 10.23 7.18
CA ALA A 206 -20.72 8.95 6.83
C ALA A 206 -21.68 8.40 7.90
N ARG A 207 -21.48 8.76 9.19
CA ARG A 207 -22.28 8.27 10.31
C ARG A 207 -23.32 9.27 10.83
N LEU A 208 -23.14 10.56 10.61
CA LEU A 208 -23.96 11.64 11.17
C LEU A 208 -24.71 12.46 10.10
N ASP A 209 -24.80 11.96 8.86
CA ASP A 209 -25.46 12.62 7.71
C ASP A 209 -26.99 12.71 7.79
N PHE A 210 -27.61 12.59 8.98
CA PHE A 210 -29.06 12.70 9.14
C PHE A 210 -29.44 13.36 10.46
N GLN A 211 -30.56 14.08 10.47
CA GLN A 211 -30.99 14.93 11.58
C GLN A 211 -31.09 14.17 12.92
N GLY A 212 -31.66 12.96 12.90
CA GLY A 212 -31.82 12.13 14.10
C GLY A 212 -30.51 11.69 14.77
N ALA A 213 -29.38 11.73 14.05
CA ALA A 213 -28.09 11.32 14.59
C ALA A 213 -27.52 12.34 15.58
N TRP A 214 -27.86 13.63 15.45
CA TRP A 214 -27.18 14.73 16.14
C TRP A 214 -27.49 14.82 17.64
N ASN A 215 -28.61 14.24 18.10
CA ASN A 215 -28.98 14.23 19.52
C ASN A 215 -28.65 12.89 20.21
N THR A 216 -27.57 12.23 19.80
CA THR A 216 -27.14 10.94 20.34
C THR A 216 -25.85 11.11 21.15
N THR A 217 -25.63 10.24 22.15
CA THR A 217 -24.35 10.15 22.87
C THR A 217 -23.19 9.94 21.90
N TYR A 218 -23.42 9.22 20.80
CA TYR A 218 -22.45 9.02 19.74
C TYR A 218 -21.98 10.34 19.13
N ALA A 219 -22.92 11.21 18.72
CA ALA A 219 -22.61 12.52 18.15
C ALA A 219 -21.84 13.42 19.13
N TYR A 220 -22.22 13.44 20.42
CA TYR A 220 -21.51 14.23 21.43
C TYR A 220 -20.05 13.80 21.62
N VAL A 221 -19.77 12.48 21.61
CA VAL A 221 -18.40 11.96 21.68
C VAL A 221 -17.61 12.32 20.41
N VAL A 222 -18.23 12.29 19.24
CA VAL A 222 -17.60 12.74 17.98
C VAL A 222 -17.25 14.24 18.04
N ILE A 223 -18.17 15.09 18.50
CA ILE A 223 -17.93 16.53 18.65
C ILE A 223 -16.78 16.79 19.63
N ALA A 224 -16.79 16.14 20.80
CA ALA A 224 -15.72 16.26 21.77
C ALA A 224 -14.36 15.82 21.19
N LYS A 225 -14.32 14.75 20.39
CA LYS A 225 -13.11 14.30 19.69
C LYS A 225 -12.60 15.34 18.69
N ILE A 226 -13.50 16.00 17.95
CA ILE A 226 -13.14 17.09 17.03
C ILE A 226 -12.52 18.26 17.81
N VAL A 227 -13.17 18.70 18.89
CA VAL A 227 -12.66 19.80 19.74
C VAL A 227 -11.27 19.47 20.30
N MET A 228 -11.07 18.27 20.86
CA MET A 228 -9.77 17.85 21.39
C MET A 228 -8.70 17.79 20.30
N THR A 229 -9.05 17.35 19.09
CA THR A 229 -8.13 17.33 17.95
C THR A 229 -7.72 18.75 17.53
N LEU A 230 -8.67 19.70 17.50
CA LEU A 230 -8.36 21.11 17.21
C LEU A 230 -7.44 21.72 18.28
N VAL A 231 -7.65 21.39 19.56
CA VAL A 231 -6.77 21.81 20.66
C VAL A 231 -5.35 21.27 20.47
N LEU A 232 -5.20 19.97 20.14
CA LEU A 232 -3.89 19.37 19.84
C LEU A 232 -3.18 20.06 18.68
N ILE A 233 -3.90 20.36 17.59
CA ILE A 233 -3.33 21.06 16.43
C ILE A 233 -2.90 22.47 16.81
N ALA A 234 -3.72 23.20 17.57
CA ALA A 234 -3.40 24.54 18.04
C ALA A 234 -2.17 24.54 18.96
N MET A 235 -2.08 23.59 19.89
CA MET A 235 -0.90 23.41 20.75
C MET A 235 0.36 23.14 19.91
N GLY A 236 0.30 22.20 18.98
CA GLY A 236 1.42 21.88 18.09
C GLY A 236 1.87 23.06 17.21
N TYR A 237 0.92 23.84 16.69
CA TYR A 237 1.20 25.05 15.92
C TYR A 237 1.88 26.14 16.77
N LEU A 238 1.30 26.45 17.93
CA LEU A 238 1.85 27.44 18.87
C LEU A 238 3.25 27.03 19.31
N HIS A 239 3.46 25.74 19.54
CA HIS A 239 4.74 25.18 19.89
C HIS A 239 5.79 25.37 18.80
N ARG A 240 5.46 24.97 17.55
CA ARG A 240 6.36 25.13 16.40
C ARG A 240 6.71 26.61 16.16
N ARG A 241 5.73 27.51 16.31
CA ARG A 241 5.94 28.96 16.17
C ARG A 241 6.84 29.54 17.27
N ASN A 242 6.72 29.06 18.50
CA ASN A 242 7.52 29.54 19.63
C ASN A 242 8.96 29.00 19.62
N LEU A 243 9.14 27.73 19.21
CA LEU A 243 10.45 27.13 18.98
C LEU A 243 11.25 27.87 17.92
N ALA A 244 10.61 28.29 16.82
CA ALA A 244 11.26 29.05 15.75
C ALA A 244 11.79 30.43 16.18
N LYS A 245 11.35 30.94 17.35
CA LYS A 245 11.74 32.26 17.88
C LYS A 245 12.77 32.20 19.00
N ARG A 246 13.19 31.01 19.45
CA ARG A 246 14.10 30.85 20.59
C ARG A 246 15.40 30.20 20.14
N ASP A 247 16.53 30.81 20.52
CA ASP A 247 17.88 30.31 20.20
C ASP A 247 18.27 29.05 21.00
N ARG A 248 17.55 28.74 22.08
CA ARG A 248 17.74 27.53 22.90
C ARG A 248 16.41 26.88 23.25
N ILE A 249 16.35 25.55 23.15
CA ILE A 249 15.18 24.73 23.49
C ILE A 249 15.14 24.57 25.01
N ASP A 250 14.06 25.05 25.64
CA ASP A 250 13.76 24.75 27.04
C ASP A 250 13.21 23.32 27.15
N TRP A 251 14.08 22.36 27.49
CA TRP A 251 13.74 20.94 27.56
C TRP A 251 12.71 20.60 28.66
N VAL A 252 12.64 21.38 29.73
CA VAL A 252 11.69 21.14 30.83
C VAL A 252 10.30 21.60 30.41
N GLY A 253 10.19 22.79 29.83
CA GLY A 253 8.95 23.28 29.21
C GLY A 253 8.48 22.38 28.06
N PHE A 254 9.41 21.92 27.24
CA PHE A 254 9.16 20.98 26.13
C PHE A 254 8.60 19.66 26.63
N GLY A 255 9.18 19.07 27.68
CA GLY A 255 8.69 17.83 28.29
C GLY A 255 7.28 17.95 28.88
N ARG A 256 6.98 19.07 29.58
CA ARG A 256 5.63 19.33 30.11
C ARG A 256 4.57 19.45 29.02
N LEU A 257 4.91 20.10 27.91
CA LEU A 257 3.99 20.26 26.79
C LEU A 257 3.73 18.92 26.09
N ILE A 258 4.78 18.13 25.80
CA ILE A 258 4.63 16.79 25.22
C ILE A 258 3.76 15.92 26.12
N PHE A 259 3.95 16.01 27.44
CA PHE A 259 3.12 15.27 28.39
C PHE A 259 1.64 15.68 28.30
N ALA A 260 1.35 16.99 28.22
CA ALA A 260 -0.01 17.49 28.05
C ALA A 260 -0.64 17.04 26.71
N GLU A 261 0.12 17.11 25.61
CA GLU A 261 -0.31 16.60 24.29
C GLU A 261 -0.58 15.09 24.34
N ALA A 262 0.32 14.31 24.96
CA ALA A 262 0.16 12.87 25.13
C ALA A 262 -1.08 12.52 25.95
N LEU A 263 -1.39 13.28 27.01
CA LEU A 263 -2.59 13.07 27.82
C LEU A 263 -3.87 13.31 27.01
N ILE A 264 -3.93 14.41 26.24
CA ILE A 264 -5.09 14.71 25.37
C ILE A 264 -5.22 13.64 24.29
N MET A 265 -4.11 13.17 23.71
CA MET A 265 -4.12 12.06 22.75
C MET A 265 -4.64 10.76 23.35
N ILE A 266 -4.20 10.40 24.56
CA ILE A 266 -4.67 9.22 25.30
C ILE A 266 -6.20 9.24 25.45
N VAL A 267 -6.75 10.37 25.90
CA VAL A 267 -8.21 10.53 26.05
C VAL A 267 -8.91 10.46 24.69
N THR A 268 -8.36 11.12 23.66
CA THR A 268 -8.92 11.11 22.30
C THR A 268 -8.95 9.70 21.69
N VAL A 269 -7.90 8.91 21.91
CA VAL A 269 -7.81 7.51 21.48
C VAL A 269 -8.79 6.62 22.26
N ALA A 270 -8.92 6.84 23.57
CA ALA A 270 -9.91 6.13 24.40
C ALA A 270 -11.35 6.38 23.93
N MET A 271 -11.68 7.63 23.61
CA MET A 271 -12.97 7.99 23.01
C MET A 271 -13.17 7.30 21.65
N GLY A 272 -12.14 7.21 20.83
CA GLY A 272 -12.17 6.47 19.56
C GLY A 272 -12.40 4.97 19.75
N ALA A 273 -11.74 4.34 20.74
CA ALA A 273 -11.95 2.94 21.09
C ALA A 273 -13.39 2.70 21.56
N TRP A 274 -13.95 3.60 22.36
CA TRP A 274 -15.35 3.57 22.78
C TRP A 274 -16.31 3.68 21.58
N LEU A 275 -16.11 4.67 20.69
CA LEU A 275 -16.92 4.83 19.47
C LEU A 275 -16.88 3.61 18.56
N SER A 276 -15.75 2.90 18.51
CA SER A 276 -15.60 1.69 17.71
C SER A 276 -16.31 0.47 18.30
N SER A 277 -16.58 0.48 19.61
CA SER A 277 -17.26 -0.62 20.31
C SER A 277 -18.76 -0.37 20.53
N ASN A 278 -19.26 0.80 20.16
CA ASN A 278 -20.68 1.14 20.20
C ASN A 278 -21.24 1.27 18.79
N HIS A 279 -22.52 0.92 18.61
CA HIS A 279 -23.18 1.05 17.31
C HIS A 279 -23.41 2.52 16.96
N PRO A 280 -23.21 2.91 15.68
CA PRO A 280 -23.59 4.24 15.21
C PRO A 280 -25.12 4.41 15.25
N PRO A 281 -25.62 5.65 15.24
CA PRO A 281 -27.06 5.92 15.14
C PRO A 281 -27.68 5.28 13.89
N GLU A 282 -28.80 4.59 14.06
CA GLU A 282 -29.51 3.94 12.94
C GLU A 282 -30.56 4.87 12.32
N ARG A 283 -30.73 4.76 11.00
CA ARG A 283 -31.84 5.43 10.29
C ARG A 283 -33.13 4.66 10.58
N THR A 284 -34.17 5.34 11.04
CA THR A 284 -35.47 4.72 11.43
C THR A 284 -36.25 4.11 10.26
N THR A 285 -35.85 4.35 9.03
CA THR A 285 -36.44 3.72 7.84
C THR A 285 -35.78 2.36 7.61
N SER A 286 -36.43 1.26 7.98
CA SER A 286 -36.02 -0.08 7.55
C SER A 286 -36.09 -0.15 6.02
N PRO A 287 -34.96 -0.23 5.29
CA PRO A 287 -35.02 -0.45 3.86
C PRO A 287 -35.66 -1.83 3.63
N LYS A 288 -36.41 -1.99 2.54
CA LYS A 288 -36.71 -3.34 2.04
C LYS A 288 -35.38 -4.09 1.90
N PHE A 289 -35.33 -5.34 2.34
CA PHE A 289 -34.11 -6.15 2.25
C PHE A 289 -33.58 -6.12 0.80
N ASP A 290 -32.37 -5.59 0.63
CA ASP A 290 -31.66 -5.53 -0.63
C ASP A 290 -30.41 -6.45 -0.53
N PRO A 291 -30.39 -7.59 -1.25
CA PRO A 291 -29.25 -8.49 -1.26
C PRO A 291 -27.94 -7.79 -1.65
N ALA A 292 -27.99 -6.83 -2.57
CA ALA A 292 -26.80 -6.12 -3.02
C ALA A 292 -26.20 -5.27 -1.90
N ILE A 293 -27.02 -4.55 -1.14
CA ILE A 293 -26.54 -3.76 0.01
C ILE A 293 -26.01 -4.68 1.10
N ALA A 294 -26.67 -5.82 1.35
CA ALA A 294 -26.23 -6.76 2.38
C ALA A 294 -24.88 -7.42 2.06
N ILE A 295 -24.55 -7.62 0.78
CA ILE A 295 -23.35 -8.35 0.33
C ILE A 295 -22.22 -7.40 -0.07
N SER A 296 -22.52 -6.42 -0.93
CA SER A 296 -21.53 -5.48 -1.49
C SER A 296 -21.43 -4.18 -0.69
N GLY A 297 -22.43 -3.88 0.14
CA GLY A 297 -22.49 -2.63 0.88
C GLY A 297 -22.93 -1.41 0.06
N ILE A 298 -23.30 -1.64 -1.20
CA ILE A 298 -23.68 -0.63 -2.19
C ILE A 298 -25.01 -1.08 -2.82
N SER A 299 -25.90 -0.13 -3.13
CA SER A 299 -27.15 -0.43 -3.82
C SER A 299 -26.88 -0.82 -5.28
N THR A 300 -27.65 -1.76 -5.83
CA THR A 300 -27.53 -2.12 -7.25
C THR A 300 -27.72 -0.89 -8.14
N PRO A 301 -26.73 -0.53 -8.98
CA PRO A 301 -26.88 0.60 -9.89
C PRO A 301 -27.91 0.27 -10.98
N PRO A 302 -28.55 1.27 -11.60
CA PRO A 302 -29.34 1.05 -12.81
C PRO A 302 -28.50 0.47 -13.95
N ALA A 303 -29.17 -0.09 -14.97
CA ALA A 303 -28.50 -0.69 -16.14
C ALA A 303 -27.41 0.23 -16.71
N PRO A 304 -26.25 -0.33 -17.11
CA PRO A 304 -25.13 0.47 -17.58
C PRO A 304 -25.49 1.26 -18.85
N THR A 305 -25.08 2.52 -18.88
CA THR A 305 -25.09 3.37 -20.08
C THR A 305 -23.76 4.12 -20.11
N TRP A 306 -23.34 4.62 -21.27
CA TRP A 306 -22.10 5.41 -21.37
C TRP A 306 -22.04 6.54 -20.36
N SER A 307 -23.15 7.28 -20.19
CA SER A 307 -23.23 8.36 -19.19
C SER A 307 -22.96 7.85 -17.76
N ARG A 308 -23.58 6.74 -17.36
CA ARG A 308 -23.41 6.17 -16.01
C ARG A 308 -22.02 5.60 -15.81
N ILE A 309 -21.44 4.97 -16.83
CA ILE A 309 -20.09 4.42 -16.74
C ILE A 309 -19.07 5.54 -16.52
N PHE A 310 -19.19 6.67 -17.24
CA PHE A 310 -18.24 7.78 -17.13
C PHE A 310 -18.48 8.71 -15.94
N PHE A 311 -19.72 8.89 -15.51
CA PHE A 311 -20.07 9.93 -14.52
C PHE A 311 -20.61 9.41 -13.18
N SER A 312 -20.97 8.12 -13.05
CA SER A 312 -21.22 7.55 -11.73
C SER A 312 -19.92 7.49 -10.93
N TYR A 313 -20.00 7.60 -9.61
CA TYR A 313 -18.84 7.59 -8.73
C TYR A 313 -19.23 7.00 -7.38
N GLU A 314 -18.55 5.92 -6.97
CA GLU A 314 -18.66 5.31 -5.64
C GLU A 314 -17.28 5.36 -4.99
N PRO A 315 -17.03 6.30 -4.07
CA PRO A 315 -15.69 6.58 -3.56
C PRO A 315 -15.09 5.43 -2.73
N ASP A 316 -13.96 4.88 -3.18
CA ASP A 316 -13.08 4.07 -2.34
C ASP A 316 -12.09 4.98 -1.62
N SER A 317 -12.42 5.35 -0.37
CA SER A 317 -11.59 6.25 0.44
C SER A 317 -10.14 5.78 0.57
N LEU A 318 -9.89 4.48 0.66
CA LEU A 318 -8.54 3.94 0.83
C LEU A 318 -7.73 4.14 -0.45
N MET A 319 -8.31 3.77 -1.60
CA MET A 319 -7.65 3.95 -2.89
C MET A 319 -7.42 5.43 -3.18
N ILE A 320 -8.43 6.28 -2.98
CA ILE A 320 -8.31 7.73 -3.13
C ILE A 320 -7.21 8.29 -2.23
N GLY A 321 -7.13 7.86 -0.97
CA GLY A 321 -6.07 8.28 -0.04
C GLY A 321 -4.67 7.86 -0.51
N LEU A 322 -4.52 6.64 -1.04
CA LEU A 322 -3.27 6.18 -1.64
C LEU A 322 -2.88 7.01 -2.87
N LEU A 323 -3.85 7.29 -3.76
CA LEU A 323 -3.63 8.08 -4.97
C LEU A 323 -3.28 9.53 -4.64
N ILE A 324 -4.00 10.17 -3.72
CA ILE A 324 -3.69 11.52 -3.24
C ILE A 324 -2.28 11.57 -2.66
N THR A 325 -1.90 10.57 -1.86
CA THR A 325 -0.55 10.49 -1.28
C THR A 325 0.50 10.34 -2.38
N ALA A 326 0.28 9.47 -3.37
CA ALA A 326 1.18 9.28 -4.51
C ALA A 326 1.34 10.57 -5.32
N VAL A 327 0.23 11.26 -5.63
CA VAL A 327 0.22 12.54 -6.34
C VAL A 327 0.95 13.61 -5.54
N ALA A 328 0.68 13.73 -4.25
CA ALA A 328 1.31 14.73 -3.40
C ALA A 328 2.83 14.53 -3.31
N LEU A 329 3.30 13.28 -3.18
CA LEU A 329 4.72 12.95 -3.21
C LEU A 329 5.36 13.20 -4.58
N TYR A 330 4.68 12.86 -5.67
CA TYR A 330 5.16 13.10 -7.03
C TYR A 330 5.29 14.61 -7.31
N VAL A 331 4.25 15.39 -7.02
CA VAL A 331 4.25 16.85 -7.18
C VAL A 331 5.33 17.49 -6.30
N LYS A 332 5.46 17.08 -5.03
CA LYS A 332 6.55 17.54 -4.15
C LYS A 332 7.92 17.25 -4.76
N GLY A 333 8.13 16.07 -5.34
CA GLY A 333 9.36 15.71 -6.04
C GLY A 333 9.66 16.63 -7.22
N VAL A 334 8.67 16.86 -8.09
CA VAL A 334 8.81 17.75 -9.25
C VAL A 334 9.13 19.18 -8.78
N LEU A 335 8.40 19.71 -7.79
CA LEU A 335 8.64 21.04 -7.24
C LEU A 335 10.05 21.19 -6.66
N VAL A 336 10.55 20.16 -5.95
CA VAL A 336 11.92 20.16 -5.42
C VAL A 336 12.96 20.21 -6.53
N LEU A 337 12.78 19.45 -7.62
CA LEU A 337 13.69 19.52 -8.79
C LEU A 337 13.63 20.88 -9.47
N THR A 338 12.44 21.39 -9.74
CA THR A 338 12.28 22.68 -10.42
C THR A 338 12.86 23.84 -9.60
N ARG A 339 12.70 23.83 -8.27
CA ARG A 339 13.33 24.83 -7.38
C ARG A 339 14.86 24.76 -7.36
N ARG A 340 15.45 23.59 -7.67
CA ARG A 340 16.91 23.43 -7.82
C ARG A 340 17.43 23.86 -9.19
N GLY A 341 16.55 24.20 -10.14
CA GLY A 341 16.90 24.52 -11.53
C GLY A 341 16.91 23.31 -12.47
N ASP A 342 16.56 22.11 -11.99
CA ASP A 342 16.49 20.91 -12.81
C ASP A 342 15.17 20.85 -13.60
N LYS A 343 15.25 20.48 -14.89
CA LYS A 343 14.07 20.26 -15.72
C LYS A 343 13.54 18.83 -15.55
N TRP A 344 12.24 18.70 -15.29
CA TRP A 344 11.52 17.43 -15.33
C TRP A 344 10.67 17.34 -16.61
N PRO A 345 10.76 16.27 -17.43
CA PRO A 345 9.99 16.15 -18.66
C PRO A 345 8.48 16.13 -18.39
N VAL A 346 7.73 17.05 -19.01
CA VAL A 346 6.27 17.17 -18.83
C VAL A 346 5.53 15.88 -19.20
N GLY A 347 6.02 15.15 -20.22
CA GLY A 347 5.45 13.86 -20.63
C GLY A 347 5.41 12.83 -19.49
N ARG A 348 6.39 12.85 -18.56
CA ARG A 348 6.38 11.95 -17.39
C ARG A 348 5.27 12.31 -16.42
N THR A 349 5.06 13.60 -16.17
CA THR A 349 3.97 14.07 -15.31
C THR A 349 2.61 13.75 -15.92
N ILE A 350 2.45 13.91 -17.24
CA ILE A 350 1.21 13.54 -17.94
C ILE A 350 0.96 12.04 -17.84
N SER A 351 1.95 11.19 -18.12
CA SER A 351 1.80 9.74 -18.01
C SER A 351 1.44 9.30 -16.59
N PHE A 352 2.08 9.89 -15.58
CA PHE A 352 1.75 9.62 -14.18
C PHE A 352 0.30 10.03 -13.85
N ALA A 353 -0.13 11.22 -14.28
CA ALA A 353 -1.50 11.70 -14.06
C ALA A 353 -2.54 10.80 -14.74
N LEU A 354 -2.28 10.34 -15.97
CA LEU A 354 -3.15 9.39 -16.68
C LEU A 354 -3.20 8.04 -15.96
N GLY A 355 -2.06 7.53 -15.48
CA GLY A 355 -1.99 6.30 -14.70
C GLY A 355 -2.82 6.39 -13.41
N VAL A 356 -2.67 7.47 -12.65
CA VAL A 356 -3.46 7.71 -11.43
C VAL A 356 -4.96 7.85 -11.73
N SER A 357 -5.31 8.59 -12.78
CA SER A 357 -6.72 8.78 -13.18
C SER A 357 -7.37 7.47 -13.61
N ALA A 358 -6.61 6.61 -14.30
CA ALA A 358 -7.09 5.29 -14.69
C ALA A 358 -7.32 4.36 -13.48
N ILE A 359 -6.48 4.43 -12.45
CA ILE A 359 -6.70 3.71 -11.18
C ILE A 359 -7.96 4.21 -10.49
N ASP A 360 -8.13 5.54 -10.36
CA ASP A 360 -9.32 6.13 -9.75
C ASP A 360 -10.60 5.74 -10.50
N PHE A 361 -10.59 5.81 -11.83
CA PHE A 361 -11.74 5.43 -12.65
C PHE A 361 -12.12 3.95 -12.48
N ALA A 362 -11.14 3.05 -12.43
CA ALA A 362 -11.38 1.61 -12.29
C ALA A 362 -11.72 1.16 -10.87
N THR A 363 -11.53 2.00 -9.86
CA THR A 363 -11.77 1.65 -8.44
C THR A 363 -12.92 2.43 -7.83
N SER A 364 -12.97 3.75 -8.06
CA SER A 364 -13.98 4.67 -7.49
C SER A 364 -14.94 5.23 -8.54
N GLY A 365 -14.54 5.25 -9.82
CA GLY A 365 -15.40 5.70 -10.91
C GLY A 365 -16.55 4.72 -11.23
N GLY A 366 -17.36 5.07 -12.23
CA GLY A 366 -18.50 4.25 -12.62
C GLY A 366 -18.09 2.84 -13.02
N LEU A 367 -16.89 2.67 -13.59
CA LEU A 367 -16.36 1.34 -13.88
C LEU A 367 -16.10 0.51 -12.61
N GLY A 368 -15.50 1.10 -11.56
CA GLY A 368 -15.33 0.45 -10.27
C GLY A 368 -16.67 0.08 -9.62
N LEU A 369 -17.67 0.95 -9.72
CA LEU A 369 -19.03 0.68 -9.27
C LEU A 369 -19.65 -0.53 -9.99
N TYR A 370 -19.63 -0.56 -11.33
CA TYR A 370 -20.20 -1.67 -12.11
C TYR A 370 -19.41 -2.98 -11.97
N ALA A 371 -18.10 -2.92 -11.68
CA ALA A 371 -17.26 -4.09 -11.45
C ALA A 371 -17.72 -4.95 -10.24
N HIS A 372 -18.45 -4.37 -9.28
CA HIS A 372 -19.05 -5.14 -8.19
C HIS A 372 -20.27 -5.98 -8.61
N PHE A 373 -20.91 -5.66 -9.74
CA PHE A 373 -22.20 -6.24 -10.12
C PHE A 373 -22.16 -7.11 -11.37
N SER A 374 -21.07 -7.07 -12.14
CA SER A 374 -20.92 -7.81 -13.39
C SER A 374 -19.46 -8.24 -13.60
N PHE A 375 -19.30 -9.47 -14.07
CA PHE A 375 -18.01 -10.05 -14.39
C PHE A 375 -17.33 -9.33 -15.58
N SER A 376 -18.09 -8.94 -16.60
CA SER A 376 -17.52 -8.23 -17.75
C SER A 376 -16.93 -6.88 -17.35
N TYR A 377 -17.65 -6.08 -16.55
CA TYR A 377 -17.12 -4.82 -16.00
C TYR A 377 -15.98 -5.03 -15.01
N HIS A 378 -16.04 -6.09 -14.19
CA HIS A 378 -14.94 -6.51 -13.35
C HIS A 378 -13.67 -6.74 -14.18
N MET A 379 -13.78 -7.46 -15.30
CA MET A 379 -12.66 -7.70 -16.20
C MET A 379 -12.13 -6.40 -16.81
N ILE A 380 -12.98 -5.49 -17.29
CA ILE A 380 -12.54 -4.18 -17.81
C ILE A 380 -11.75 -3.42 -16.73
N ALA A 381 -12.27 -3.34 -15.50
CA ALA A 381 -11.62 -2.66 -14.38
C ALA A 381 -10.23 -3.26 -14.11
N HIS A 382 -10.14 -4.59 -14.04
CA HIS A 382 -8.91 -5.29 -13.72
C HIS A 382 -7.88 -5.23 -14.86
N MET A 383 -8.31 -5.18 -16.12
CA MET A 383 -7.42 -4.92 -17.26
C MET A 383 -6.86 -3.49 -17.23
N ILE A 384 -7.66 -2.49 -16.83
CA ILE A 384 -7.16 -1.13 -16.63
C ILE A 384 -6.14 -1.09 -15.49
N LEU A 385 -6.43 -1.73 -14.35
CA LEU A 385 -5.55 -1.77 -13.19
C LEU A 385 -4.26 -2.57 -13.45
N GLY A 386 -4.33 -3.66 -14.20
CA GLY A 386 -3.21 -4.54 -14.50
C GLY A 386 -2.36 -4.09 -15.68
N MET A 387 -2.91 -3.34 -16.64
CA MET A 387 -2.22 -3.05 -17.91
C MET A 387 -2.11 -1.55 -18.19
N ILE A 388 -3.24 -0.85 -18.29
CA ILE A 388 -3.26 0.54 -18.77
C ILE A 388 -2.67 1.49 -17.74
N ALA A 389 -3.14 1.44 -16.49
CA ALA A 389 -2.66 2.32 -15.43
C ALA A 389 -1.16 2.10 -15.13
N PRO A 390 -0.66 0.86 -14.98
CA PRO A 390 0.76 0.60 -14.76
C PRO A 390 1.69 1.19 -15.81
N ILE A 391 1.33 1.15 -17.09
CA ILE A 391 2.11 1.80 -18.17
C ILE A 391 2.27 3.29 -17.87
N GLY A 392 1.18 3.98 -17.52
CA GLY A 392 1.21 5.39 -17.16
C GLY A 392 2.11 5.68 -15.95
N ILE A 393 1.97 4.87 -14.89
CA ILE A 393 2.77 5.01 -13.66
C ILE A 393 4.26 4.80 -13.93
N VAL A 394 4.62 3.74 -14.66
CA VAL A 394 6.01 3.39 -14.98
C VAL A 394 6.67 4.46 -15.87
N LEU A 395 5.97 4.95 -16.88
CA LEU A 395 6.45 6.05 -17.74
C LEU A 395 6.58 7.38 -16.97
N GLY A 396 5.90 7.50 -15.82
CA GLY A 396 6.07 8.60 -14.89
C GLY A 396 7.44 8.67 -14.20
N ALA A 397 8.26 7.62 -14.25
CA ALA A 397 9.56 7.49 -13.58
C ALA A 397 9.57 7.83 -12.07
N PRO A 398 8.62 7.31 -11.25
CA PRO A 398 8.51 7.67 -9.84
C PRO A 398 9.75 7.29 -9.04
N ILE A 399 10.44 6.18 -9.37
CA ILE A 399 11.65 5.77 -8.64
C ILE A 399 12.80 6.73 -8.95
N THR A 400 12.99 7.12 -10.20
CA THR A 400 13.98 8.13 -10.61
C THR A 400 13.71 9.47 -9.92
N LEU A 401 12.45 9.90 -9.88
CA LEU A 401 12.07 11.14 -9.21
C LEU A 401 12.39 11.07 -7.71
N ALA A 402 12.05 9.97 -7.04
CA ALA A 402 12.36 9.74 -5.64
C ALA A 402 13.88 9.75 -5.39
N LEU A 403 14.67 9.05 -6.20
CA LEU A 403 16.13 9.02 -6.06
C LEU A 403 16.81 10.37 -6.28
N ARG A 404 16.20 11.29 -7.04
CA ARG A 404 16.71 12.66 -7.26
C ARG A 404 16.28 13.66 -6.18
N THR A 405 15.21 13.38 -5.45
CA THR A 405 14.56 14.35 -4.56
C THR A 405 14.64 13.98 -3.08
N LEU A 406 14.69 12.69 -2.76
CA LEU A 406 14.79 12.21 -1.37
C LEU A 406 16.06 12.74 -0.69
N PRO A 407 15.97 13.09 0.61
CA PRO A 407 17.09 13.63 1.36
C PRO A 407 18.24 12.61 1.48
N GLN A 408 19.46 13.13 1.44
CA GLN A 408 20.67 12.37 1.80
C GLN A 408 20.78 12.20 3.33
N GLY A 409 21.77 11.41 3.79
CA GLY A 409 22.10 11.30 5.21
C GLY A 409 22.42 12.66 5.84
N ARG A 410 22.13 12.81 7.14
CA ARG A 410 22.40 14.03 7.92
C ARG A 410 23.90 14.21 8.17
N ASN A 411 24.66 13.11 8.22
CA ASN A 411 26.10 13.09 8.37
C ASN A 411 26.73 12.12 7.35
N LYS A 412 28.06 11.95 7.42
CA LYS A 412 28.82 11.09 6.48
C LYS A 412 28.53 9.59 6.67
N ASP A 413 28.17 9.19 7.88
CA ASP A 413 27.97 7.78 8.25
C ASP A 413 26.54 7.30 8.01
N GLU A 414 25.55 8.21 8.02
CA GLU A 414 24.13 7.90 7.84
C GLU A 414 23.83 7.60 6.37
N ARG A 415 23.22 6.42 6.11
CA ARG A 415 22.75 6.07 4.76
C ARG A 415 21.56 6.92 4.34
N GLY A 416 20.67 7.21 5.27
CA GLY A 416 19.46 8.01 5.04
C GLY A 416 18.41 7.33 4.15
N VAL A 417 17.32 8.05 3.89
CA VAL A 417 16.14 7.53 3.17
C VAL A 417 16.48 7.18 1.71
N ARG A 418 17.21 8.06 1.02
CA ARG A 418 17.66 7.82 -0.36
C ARG A 418 18.57 6.60 -0.45
N GLY A 419 19.55 6.47 0.44
CA GLY A 419 20.46 5.33 0.44
C GLY A 419 19.76 4.02 0.79
N THR A 420 18.75 4.06 1.65
CA THR A 420 17.90 2.90 1.98
C THR A 420 17.10 2.44 0.77
N LEU A 421 16.49 3.37 0.03
CA LEU A 421 15.81 3.06 -1.24
C LEU A 421 16.79 2.45 -2.26
N LEU A 422 17.98 3.02 -2.43
CA LEU A 422 19.01 2.46 -3.31
C LEU A 422 19.41 1.04 -2.90
N THR A 423 19.55 0.78 -1.60
CA THR A 423 19.89 -0.55 -1.09
C THR A 423 18.75 -1.54 -1.33
N ALA A 424 17.49 -1.12 -1.15
CA ALA A 424 16.32 -1.95 -1.42
C ALA A 424 16.24 -2.33 -2.91
N LEU A 425 16.49 -1.37 -3.81
CA LEU A 425 16.52 -1.62 -5.25
C LEU A 425 17.61 -2.63 -5.62
N HIS A 426 18.80 -2.60 -5.02
CA HIS A 426 19.87 -3.56 -5.32
C HIS A 426 19.82 -4.84 -4.46
N SER A 427 18.73 -5.08 -3.73
CA SER A 427 18.60 -6.25 -2.87
C SER A 427 18.41 -7.55 -3.68
N LYS A 428 18.71 -8.70 -3.07
CA LYS A 428 18.46 -10.02 -3.69
C LYS A 428 16.99 -10.22 -4.05
N LEU A 429 16.07 -9.70 -3.24
CA LEU A 429 14.63 -9.75 -3.49
C LEU A 429 14.27 -8.92 -4.72
N ALA A 430 14.79 -7.69 -4.83
CA ALA A 430 14.57 -6.87 -6.01
C ALA A 430 15.11 -7.55 -7.28
N ILE A 431 16.32 -8.10 -7.25
CA ILE A 431 16.89 -8.88 -8.37
C ILE A 431 16.00 -10.06 -8.77
N PHE A 432 15.39 -10.75 -7.79
CA PHE A 432 14.47 -11.86 -8.04
C PHE A 432 13.18 -11.38 -8.71
N TYR A 433 12.51 -10.38 -8.15
CA TYR A 433 11.23 -9.89 -8.70
C TYR A 433 11.39 -9.16 -10.04
N THR A 434 12.51 -8.45 -10.27
CA THR A 434 12.77 -7.77 -11.55
C THR A 434 13.33 -8.71 -12.63
N ASN A 435 13.40 -10.03 -12.37
CA ASN A 435 13.65 -11.01 -13.41
C ASN A 435 12.42 -11.09 -14.33
N PRO A 436 12.59 -11.01 -15.66
CA PRO A 436 11.45 -10.94 -16.58
C PRO A 436 10.57 -12.20 -16.58
N ILE A 437 11.13 -13.39 -16.30
CA ILE A 437 10.35 -14.64 -16.20
C ILE A 437 9.52 -14.62 -14.91
N VAL A 438 10.10 -14.14 -13.80
CA VAL A 438 9.40 -14.01 -12.53
C VAL A 438 8.28 -12.98 -12.66
N ALA A 439 8.56 -11.82 -13.27
CA ALA A 439 7.56 -10.80 -13.53
C ALA A 439 6.41 -11.33 -14.40
N LEU A 440 6.71 -12.07 -15.47
CA LEU A 440 5.72 -12.75 -16.30
C LEU A 440 4.89 -13.77 -15.51
N ALA A 441 5.54 -14.60 -14.69
CA ALA A 441 4.86 -15.60 -13.86
C ALA A 441 3.90 -14.96 -12.84
N PHE A 442 4.25 -13.81 -12.25
CA PHE A 442 3.32 -13.06 -11.42
C PHE A 442 2.21 -12.42 -12.25
N PHE A 443 2.54 -11.84 -13.40
CA PHE A 443 1.59 -11.17 -14.29
C PHE A 443 0.49 -12.12 -14.78
N ASP A 444 0.85 -13.13 -15.56
CA ASP A 444 -0.13 -14.07 -16.12
C ASP A 444 -0.47 -15.20 -15.15
N GLY A 445 0.52 -15.73 -14.43
CA GLY A 445 0.28 -16.87 -13.53
C GLY A 445 -0.69 -16.53 -12.41
N SER A 446 -0.74 -15.26 -11.96
CA SER A 446 -1.75 -14.83 -10.99
C SER A 446 -3.18 -14.78 -11.56
N LEU A 447 -3.37 -14.55 -12.86
CA LEU A 447 -4.68 -14.66 -13.50
C LEU A 447 -5.21 -16.09 -13.40
N PHE A 448 -4.37 -17.08 -13.74
CA PHE A 448 -4.75 -18.48 -13.63
C PHE A 448 -5.02 -18.87 -12.17
N ALA A 449 -4.16 -18.45 -11.25
CA ALA A 449 -4.37 -18.70 -9.84
C ALA A 449 -5.67 -18.07 -9.32
N LEU A 450 -6.03 -16.87 -9.74
CA LEU A 450 -7.23 -16.19 -9.27
C LEU A 450 -8.51 -16.83 -9.83
N TYR A 451 -8.58 -16.97 -11.16
CA TYR A 451 -9.83 -17.30 -11.86
C TYR A 451 -10.07 -18.80 -12.08
N PHE A 452 -9.02 -19.62 -12.17
CA PHE A 452 -9.15 -21.08 -12.30
C PHE A 452 -9.00 -21.84 -10.98
N THR A 453 -8.95 -21.11 -9.86
CA THR A 453 -9.08 -21.69 -8.52
C THR A 453 -10.30 -21.09 -7.82
N GLY A 454 -10.60 -21.58 -6.61
CA GLY A 454 -11.67 -21.01 -5.80
C GLY A 454 -11.38 -19.61 -5.22
N LEU A 455 -10.24 -18.98 -5.55
CA LEU A 455 -9.81 -17.70 -4.99
C LEU A 455 -10.69 -16.53 -5.42
N PHE A 456 -11.07 -16.43 -6.70
CA PHE A 456 -11.89 -15.32 -7.19
C PHE A 456 -13.20 -15.17 -6.40
N GLY A 457 -14.02 -16.22 -6.34
CA GLY A 457 -15.27 -16.19 -5.58
C GLY A 457 -15.07 -15.91 -4.09
N SER A 458 -14.00 -16.45 -3.48
CA SER A 458 -13.67 -16.18 -2.07
C SER A 458 -13.25 -14.72 -1.82
N MET A 459 -12.49 -14.12 -2.74
CA MET A 459 -12.04 -12.73 -2.63
C MET A 459 -13.17 -11.74 -2.90
N MET A 460 -14.05 -12.00 -3.88
CA MET A 460 -15.21 -11.15 -4.17
C MET A 460 -16.17 -11.02 -2.99
N GLN A 461 -16.30 -12.08 -2.18
CA GLN A 461 -17.15 -12.10 -0.99
C GLN A 461 -16.58 -11.31 0.21
N SER A 462 -15.33 -10.80 0.11
CA SER A 462 -14.70 -10.04 1.20
C SER A 462 -14.12 -8.72 0.70
N HIS A 463 -14.37 -7.64 1.43
CA HIS A 463 -13.84 -6.32 1.05
C HIS A 463 -12.31 -6.30 1.01
N ALA A 464 -11.64 -6.92 1.99
CA ALA A 464 -10.19 -7.04 2.00
C ALA A 464 -9.66 -7.89 0.84
N GLY A 465 -10.39 -8.95 0.44
CA GLY A 465 -10.05 -9.77 -0.72
C GLY A 465 -10.13 -8.97 -2.02
N HIS A 466 -11.20 -8.20 -2.22
CA HIS A 466 -11.34 -7.32 -3.38
C HIS A 466 -10.27 -6.22 -3.42
N LEU A 467 -9.96 -5.60 -2.28
CA LEU A 467 -8.88 -4.63 -2.18
C LEU A 467 -7.51 -5.26 -2.48
N PHE A 468 -7.25 -6.46 -1.94
CA PHE A 468 -6.03 -7.20 -2.23
C PHE A 468 -5.90 -7.49 -3.72
N MET A 469 -6.99 -7.92 -4.36
CA MET A 469 -7.04 -8.16 -5.80
C MET A 469 -6.70 -6.89 -6.60
N ASN A 470 -7.34 -5.76 -6.30
CA ASN A 470 -7.04 -4.47 -6.93
C ASN A 470 -5.57 -4.07 -6.77
N LEU A 471 -5.04 -4.11 -5.54
CA LEU A 471 -3.64 -3.77 -5.26
C LEU A 471 -2.67 -4.73 -5.95
N HIS A 472 -2.98 -6.02 -5.98
CA HIS A 472 -2.17 -7.04 -6.64
C HIS A 472 -2.04 -6.76 -8.14
N PHE A 473 -3.14 -6.52 -8.84
CA PHE A 473 -3.09 -6.21 -10.28
C PHE A 473 -2.32 -4.93 -10.58
N ILE A 474 -2.51 -3.88 -9.78
CA ILE A 474 -1.73 -2.63 -9.91
C ILE A 474 -0.24 -2.92 -9.72
N LEU A 475 0.15 -3.61 -8.65
CA LEU A 475 1.55 -3.84 -8.29
C LEU A 475 2.26 -4.77 -9.27
N VAL A 476 1.61 -5.87 -9.66
CA VAL A 476 2.15 -6.83 -10.62
C VAL A 476 2.22 -6.23 -12.02
N GLY A 477 1.23 -5.45 -12.44
CA GLY A 477 1.29 -4.68 -13.67
C GLY A 477 2.45 -3.70 -13.66
N ILE A 478 2.63 -2.93 -12.56
CA ILE A 478 3.77 -2.00 -12.43
C ILE A 478 5.08 -2.77 -12.52
N LEU A 479 5.20 -3.92 -11.87
CA LEU A 479 6.39 -4.76 -11.93
C LEU A 479 6.69 -5.23 -13.36
N PHE A 480 5.70 -5.80 -14.06
CA PHE A 480 5.86 -6.30 -15.42
C PHE A 480 6.28 -5.17 -16.38
N PHE A 481 5.51 -4.08 -16.44
CA PHE A 481 5.83 -2.96 -17.33
C PHE A 481 7.12 -2.22 -16.92
N HIS A 482 7.49 -2.22 -15.64
CA HIS A 482 8.81 -1.72 -15.20
C HIS A 482 9.96 -2.55 -15.79
N VAL A 483 9.82 -3.88 -15.87
CA VAL A 483 10.86 -4.75 -16.42
C VAL A 483 10.95 -4.62 -17.95
N ILE A 484 9.82 -4.47 -18.64
CA ILE A 484 9.76 -4.43 -20.11
C ILE A 484 10.07 -3.04 -20.68
N ILE A 485 9.32 -2.01 -20.27
CA ILE A 485 9.40 -0.65 -20.85
C ILE A 485 9.88 0.40 -19.83
N GLY A 486 10.20 0.00 -18.60
CA GLY A 486 10.57 0.91 -17.54
C GLY A 486 11.83 1.72 -17.83
N ILE A 487 11.75 3.01 -17.52
CA ILE A 487 12.86 3.97 -17.60
C ILE A 487 13.58 4.18 -16.26
N ASP A 488 13.01 3.63 -15.19
CA ASP A 488 13.58 3.65 -13.85
C ASP A 488 14.75 2.66 -13.73
N PRO A 489 15.69 2.89 -12.80
CA PRO A 489 16.87 2.04 -12.67
C PRO A 489 16.50 0.61 -12.26
N ASN A 490 17.02 -0.37 -13.01
CA ASN A 490 16.85 -1.80 -12.76
C ASN A 490 18.19 -2.40 -12.27
N PRO A 491 18.19 -3.33 -11.28
CA PRO A 491 19.41 -3.96 -10.79
C PRO A 491 20.23 -4.69 -11.85
N ARG A 492 19.57 -5.21 -12.89
CA ARG A 492 20.22 -5.88 -14.02
C ARG A 492 19.69 -5.31 -15.32
N ARG A 493 20.60 -5.11 -16.28
CA ARG A 493 20.22 -4.78 -17.65
C ARG A 493 19.65 -6.04 -18.30
N ILE A 494 18.38 -5.96 -18.70
CA ILE A 494 17.71 -7.05 -19.43
C ILE A 494 17.93 -6.82 -20.92
N PRO A 495 18.48 -7.80 -21.67
CA PRO A 495 18.67 -7.68 -23.11
C PRO A 495 17.33 -7.45 -23.81
N HIS A 496 17.32 -6.61 -24.85
CA HIS A 496 16.11 -6.27 -25.60
C HIS A 496 15.42 -7.50 -26.20
N LEU A 497 16.19 -8.48 -26.71
CA LEU A 497 15.64 -9.74 -27.22
C LEU A 497 14.85 -10.51 -26.16
N VAL A 498 15.36 -10.57 -24.92
CA VAL A 498 14.65 -11.25 -23.81
C VAL A 498 13.33 -10.55 -23.51
N ARG A 499 13.30 -9.21 -23.54
CA ARG A 499 12.06 -8.44 -23.35
C ARG A 499 11.04 -8.75 -24.45
N ILE A 500 11.49 -8.78 -25.71
CA ILE A 500 10.63 -9.10 -26.86
C ILE A 500 10.05 -10.51 -26.71
N VAL A 501 10.87 -11.51 -26.41
CA VAL A 501 10.41 -12.91 -26.22
C VAL A 501 9.41 -13.01 -25.08
N VAL A 502 9.67 -12.35 -23.95
CA VAL A 502 8.78 -12.36 -22.78
C VAL A 502 7.46 -11.66 -23.07
N VAL A 503 7.47 -10.58 -23.86
CA VAL A 503 6.27 -9.90 -24.33
C VAL A 503 5.43 -10.80 -25.23
N PHE A 504 6.04 -11.51 -26.19
CA PHE A 504 5.33 -12.49 -27.02
C PHE A 504 4.77 -13.67 -26.20
N ALA A 505 5.53 -14.14 -25.21
CA ALA A 505 5.06 -15.17 -24.29
C ALA A 505 3.85 -14.67 -23.49
N ALA A 506 3.88 -13.43 -22.98
CA ALA A 506 2.76 -12.82 -22.27
C ALA A 506 1.50 -12.75 -23.12
N MET A 507 1.61 -12.25 -24.36
CA MET A 507 0.49 -12.23 -25.32
C MET A 507 -0.11 -13.63 -25.48
N SER A 508 0.73 -14.63 -25.73
CA SER A 508 0.28 -16.00 -25.98
C SER A 508 -0.42 -16.62 -24.76
N ILE A 509 0.12 -16.42 -23.56
CA ILE A 509 -0.42 -16.97 -22.31
C ILE A 509 -1.74 -16.26 -21.95
N HIS A 510 -1.79 -14.94 -22.07
CA HIS A 510 -2.99 -14.14 -21.80
C HIS A 510 -4.12 -14.44 -22.80
N ALA A 511 -3.79 -14.66 -24.07
CA ALA A 511 -4.75 -15.09 -25.07
C ALA A 511 -5.36 -16.45 -24.72
N PHE A 512 -4.54 -17.41 -24.31
CA PHE A 512 -5.01 -18.71 -23.86
C PHE A 512 -5.92 -18.61 -22.63
N PHE A 513 -5.54 -17.79 -21.64
CA PHE A 513 -6.37 -17.48 -20.47
C PHE A 513 -7.78 -17.00 -20.89
N SER A 514 -7.81 -16.05 -21.82
CA SER A 514 -9.06 -15.43 -22.29
C SER A 514 -9.95 -16.43 -23.04
N VAL A 515 -9.37 -17.23 -23.94
CA VAL A 515 -10.09 -18.29 -24.65
C VAL A 515 -10.63 -19.35 -23.68
N ALA A 516 -9.83 -19.75 -22.69
CA ALA A 516 -10.28 -20.69 -21.67
C ALA A 516 -11.49 -20.15 -20.89
N LEU A 517 -11.48 -18.86 -20.53
CA LEU A 517 -12.60 -18.20 -19.86
C LEU A 517 -13.85 -18.09 -20.75
N MET A 518 -13.68 -17.79 -22.03
CA MET A 518 -14.76 -17.80 -23.04
C MET A 518 -15.36 -19.19 -23.24
N SER A 519 -14.54 -20.24 -23.13
CA SER A 519 -14.98 -21.64 -23.27
C SER A 519 -15.59 -22.22 -21.99
N SER A 520 -15.54 -21.49 -20.87
CA SER A 520 -16.08 -21.99 -19.61
C SER A 520 -17.60 -22.17 -19.68
N THR A 521 -18.06 -23.30 -19.16
CA THR A 521 -19.49 -23.66 -19.05
C THR A 521 -20.04 -23.50 -17.64
N THR A 522 -19.20 -23.07 -16.69
CA THR A 522 -19.56 -22.87 -15.28
C THR A 522 -19.15 -21.48 -14.80
N LEU A 523 -19.89 -20.97 -13.80
CA LEU A 523 -19.58 -19.69 -13.16
C LEU A 523 -18.42 -19.85 -12.19
N ILE A 524 -17.39 -19.03 -12.34
CA ILE A 524 -16.17 -19.09 -11.51
C ILE A 524 -16.26 -18.28 -10.21
N ASP A 525 -17.33 -17.50 -10.06
CA ASP A 525 -17.58 -16.57 -8.96
C ASP A 525 -18.15 -17.21 -7.69
N LYS A 526 -18.35 -18.53 -7.68
CA LYS A 526 -19.04 -19.28 -6.61
C LYS A 526 -20.43 -18.73 -6.28
N GLY A 527 -21.14 -18.18 -7.27
CA GLY A 527 -22.50 -17.63 -7.11
C GLY A 527 -22.56 -16.23 -6.50
N TYR A 528 -21.42 -15.51 -6.41
CA TYR A 528 -21.39 -14.13 -5.92
C TYR A 528 -22.33 -13.22 -6.72
N PHE A 529 -22.20 -13.12 -8.04
CA PHE A 529 -23.04 -12.26 -8.87
C PHE A 529 -24.51 -12.71 -8.87
N ALA A 530 -24.75 -14.03 -8.80
CA ALA A 530 -26.10 -14.57 -8.64
C ALA A 530 -26.76 -14.12 -7.33
N SER A 531 -26.00 -14.03 -6.24
CA SER A 531 -26.51 -13.64 -4.92
C SER A 531 -26.93 -12.16 -4.83
N LEU A 532 -26.37 -11.30 -5.68
CA LEU A 532 -26.70 -9.87 -5.74
C LEU A 532 -28.09 -9.60 -6.34
N LYS A 533 -28.65 -10.55 -7.11
CA LYS A 533 -29.94 -10.42 -7.81
C LYS A 533 -30.05 -9.15 -8.66
N THR A 534 -28.98 -8.81 -9.37
CA THR A 534 -28.89 -7.63 -10.25
C THR A 534 -29.97 -7.67 -11.36
N PRO A 535 -30.96 -6.74 -11.39
CA PRO A 535 -32.14 -6.88 -12.25
C PRO A 535 -31.87 -6.83 -13.76
N TRP A 536 -30.82 -6.12 -14.16
CA TRP A 536 -30.45 -5.93 -15.58
C TRP A 536 -29.43 -6.97 -16.08
N LEU A 537 -28.95 -7.86 -15.20
CA LEU A 537 -27.98 -8.89 -15.55
C LEU A 537 -28.61 -10.28 -15.42
N THR A 538 -29.24 -10.74 -16.50
CA THR A 538 -30.04 -11.97 -16.49
C THR A 538 -29.26 -13.23 -16.86
N ASP A 539 -28.21 -13.11 -17.68
CA ASP A 539 -27.35 -14.23 -18.10
C ASP A 539 -25.92 -14.02 -17.62
N LEU A 540 -25.60 -14.63 -16.48
CA LEU A 540 -24.29 -14.51 -15.82
C LEU A 540 -23.19 -15.27 -16.57
N LEU A 541 -23.54 -16.36 -17.26
CA LEU A 541 -22.55 -17.15 -18.00
C LEU A 541 -22.14 -16.40 -19.26
N ALA A 542 -23.10 -15.81 -19.98
CA ALA A 542 -22.81 -14.94 -21.10
C ALA A 542 -21.99 -13.71 -20.69
N ASP A 543 -22.28 -13.11 -19.52
CA ASP A 543 -21.48 -12.00 -18.98
C ASP A 543 -20.03 -12.40 -18.66
N GLN A 544 -19.82 -13.62 -18.15
CA GLN A 544 -18.49 -14.16 -17.91
C GLN A 544 -17.72 -14.40 -19.22
N GLN A 545 -18.38 -14.98 -20.23
CA GLN A 545 -17.79 -15.21 -21.55
C GLN A 545 -17.47 -13.89 -22.28
N LEU A 546 -18.32 -12.88 -22.13
CA LEU A 546 -18.04 -11.51 -22.56
C LEU A 546 -16.81 -10.95 -21.83
N GLY A 547 -16.70 -11.17 -20.52
CA GLY A 547 -15.48 -10.88 -19.76
C GLY A 547 -14.24 -11.53 -20.35
N GLY A 548 -14.29 -12.81 -20.71
CA GLY A 548 -13.19 -13.48 -21.43
C GLY A 548 -12.83 -12.80 -22.75
N SER A 549 -13.83 -12.41 -23.53
CA SER A 549 -13.62 -11.70 -24.81
C SER A 549 -12.99 -10.31 -24.62
N ILE A 550 -13.41 -9.59 -23.58
CA ILE A 550 -12.83 -8.30 -23.17
C ILE A 550 -11.38 -8.49 -22.72
N GLY A 551 -11.12 -9.51 -21.90
CA GLY A 551 -9.78 -9.86 -21.44
C GLY A 551 -8.82 -10.06 -22.61
N TRP A 552 -9.28 -10.70 -23.69
CA TRP A 552 -8.52 -10.85 -24.92
C TRP A 552 -8.25 -9.49 -25.61
N ALA A 553 -9.31 -8.74 -25.94
CA ALA A 553 -9.18 -7.51 -26.72
C ALA A 553 -8.38 -6.42 -25.99
N MET A 554 -8.59 -6.24 -24.69
CA MET A 554 -7.87 -5.26 -23.87
C MET A 554 -6.48 -5.73 -23.47
N GLY A 555 -6.21 -7.05 -23.52
CA GLY A 555 -4.90 -7.63 -23.25
C GLY A 555 -3.89 -7.33 -24.36
N GLU A 556 -4.29 -7.57 -25.61
CA GLU A 556 -3.35 -7.53 -26.74
C GLU A 556 -2.89 -6.11 -27.10
N ILE A 557 -3.79 -5.12 -27.04
CA ILE A 557 -3.48 -3.75 -27.50
C ILE A 557 -2.31 -3.12 -26.69
N PRO A 558 -2.33 -3.08 -25.34
CA PRO A 558 -1.23 -2.52 -24.57
C PRO A 558 0.09 -3.30 -24.75
N ILE A 559 0.01 -4.63 -24.89
CA ILE A 559 1.20 -5.46 -25.05
C ILE A 559 1.85 -5.23 -26.41
N LEU A 560 1.06 -5.10 -27.49
CA LEU A 560 1.54 -4.71 -28.82
C LEU A 560 2.22 -3.34 -28.80
N LEU A 561 1.64 -2.36 -28.09
CA LEU A 561 2.28 -1.05 -27.92
C LEU A 561 3.62 -1.16 -27.17
N ALA A 562 3.67 -1.96 -26.11
CA ALA A 562 4.91 -2.22 -25.37
C ALA A 562 5.97 -2.92 -26.24
N LEU A 563 5.56 -3.85 -27.11
CA LEU A 563 6.42 -4.51 -28.08
C LEU A 563 7.03 -3.49 -29.06
N ILE A 564 6.20 -2.62 -29.64
CA ILE A 564 6.65 -1.55 -30.56
C ILE A 564 7.65 -0.63 -29.85
N VAL A 565 7.35 -0.20 -28.63
CA VAL A 565 8.25 0.66 -27.85
C VAL A 565 9.58 -0.04 -27.55
N THR A 566 9.55 -1.32 -27.20
CA THR A 566 10.75 -2.12 -26.93
C THR A 566 11.60 -2.27 -28.20
N PHE A 567 10.96 -2.55 -29.33
CA PHE A 567 11.63 -2.66 -30.63
C PHE A 567 12.27 -1.34 -31.07
N ILE A 568 11.54 -0.21 -30.97
CA ILE A 568 12.09 1.13 -31.27
C ILE A 568 13.26 1.46 -30.34
N SER A 569 13.18 1.08 -29.07
CA SER A 569 14.25 1.29 -28.09
C SER A 569 15.50 0.48 -28.44
N TRP A 570 15.33 -0.77 -28.86
CA TRP A 570 16.41 -1.61 -29.33
C TRP A 570 17.12 -1.01 -30.54
N VAL A 571 16.39 -0.64 -31.59
CA VAL A 571 16.96 -0.02 -32.81
C VAL A 571 17.74 1.27 -32.48
N LYS A 572 17.20 2.09 -31.56
CA LYS A 572 17.88 3.32 -31.12
C LYS A 572 19.16 3.03 -30.33
N ASP A 573 19.14 2.08 -29.42
CA ASP A 573 20.32 1.73 -28.62
C ASP A 573 21.41 1.10 -29.47
N ASP A 574 21.05 0.20 -30.38
CA ASP A 574 21.96 -0.42 -31.34
C ASP A 574 22.64 0.63 -32.23
N SER A 575 21.87 1.57 -32.77
CA SER A 575 22.41 2.69 -33.55
C SER A 575 23.39 3.59 -32.76
N ARG A 576 23.20 3.71 -31.43
CA ARG A 576 24.09 4.50 -30.55
C ARG A 576 25.35 3.72 -30.22
N GLU A 577 25.23 2.41 -30.03
CA GLU A 577 26.34 1.50 -29.76
C GLU A 577 27.27 1.43 -30.96
N VAL A 578 26.73 1.24 -32.17
CA VAL A 578 27.49 1.30 -33.44
C VAL A 578 28.26 2.62 -33.55
N LYS A 579 27.58 3.77 -33.36
CA LYS A 579 28.26 5.08 -33.38
C LYS A 579 29.34 5.24 -32.31
N ARG A 580 29.21 4.57 -31.16
CA ARG A 580 30.23 4.58 -30.10
C ARG A 580 31.44 3.76 -30.53
N ILE A 581 31.21 2.59 -31.11
CA ILE A 581 32.26 1.71 -31.66
C ILE A 581 33.00 2.46 -32.77
N ASP A 582 32.30 3.03 -33.75
CA ASP A 582 32.90 3.80 -34.85
C ASP A 582 33.80 4.94 -34.33
N ARG A 583 33.34 5.67 -33.29
CA ARG A 583 34.12 6.74 -32.66
C ARG A 583 35.36 6.22 -31.94
N ASN A 584 35.27 5.06 -31.29
CA ASN A 584 36.40 4.45 -30.61
C ASN A 584 37.43 3.93 -31.63
N VAL A 585 36.98 3.26 -32.69
CA VAL A 585 37.82 2.82 -33.82
C VAL A 585 38.53 4.01 -34.47
N ALA A 586 37.79 5.09 -34.77
CA ALA A 586 38.39 6.31 -35.34
C ALA A 586 39.44 6.94 -34.40
N ARG A 587 39.23 6.91 -33.08
CA ARG A 587 40.20 7.39 -32.09
C ARG A 587 41.44 6.51 -32.02
N ALA A 588 41.27 5.18 -32.00
CA ALA A 588 42.38 4.23 -31.98
C ALA A 588 43.24 4.39 -33.23
N ALA A 589 42.60 4.47 -34.41
CA ALA A 589 43.26 4.73 -35.68
C ALA A 589 44.05 6.06 -35.67
N ALA A 590 43.47 7.14 -35.14
CA ALA A 590 44.14 8.43 -35.04
C ALA A 590 45.36 8.42 -34.08
N MET A 591 45.35 7.54 -33.08
CA MET A 591 46.46 7.37 -32.11
C MET A 591 47.47 6.30 -32.54
N GLY A 592 47.30 5.67 -33.72
CA GLY A 592 48.14 4.56 -34.18
C GLY A 592 48.04 3.31 -33.31
N GLN A 593 46.98 3.18 -32.51
CA GLN A 593 46.72 2.02 -31.67
C GLN A 593 45.86 1.02 -32.46
N PRO A 594 46.10 -0.29 -32.31
CA PRO A 594 45.21 -1.30 -32.89
C PRO A 594 43.80 -1.11 -32.33
N ASP A 595 42.80 -1.24 -33.19
CA ASP A 595 41.41 -1.26 -32.74
C ASP A 595 41.07 -2.61 -32.08
N ASP A 596 39.91 -2.67 -31.43
CA ASP A 596 39.44 -3.88 -30.72
C ASP A 596 39.41 -5.12 -31.64
N LEU A 597 39.19 -4.95 -32.95
CA LEU A 597 39.20 -6.03 -33.94
C LEU A 597 40.62 -6.50 -34.27
N ALA A 598 41.57 -5.59 -34.39
CA ALA A 598 42.98 -5.92 -34.60
C ALA A 598 43.57 -6.63 -33.37
N GLU A 599 43.20 -6.21 -32.16
CA GLU A 599 43.58 -6.88 -30.91
C GLU A 599 42.96 -8.27 -30.80
N TYR A 600 41.67 -8.41 -31.15
CA TYR A 600 41.00 -9.71 -31.19
C TYR A 600 41.59 -10.66 -32.25
N ASN A 601 41.92 -10.15 -33.44
CA ASN A 601 42.59 -10.93 -34.47
C ASN A 601 44.00 -11.37 -34.05
N GLN A 602 44.75 -10.53 -33.33
CA GLN A 602 46.03 -10.93 -32.74
C GLN A 602 45.84 -12.05 -31.71
N TYR A 603 44.85 -11.95 -30.83
CA TYR A 603 44.52 -12.99 -29.87
C TYR A 603 44.19 -14.34 -30.54
N LEU A 604 43.36 -14.34 -31.59
CA LEU A 604 43.05 -15.54 -32.37
C LEU A 604 44.29 -16.12 -33.05
N GLN A 605 45.19 -15.27 -33.56
CA GLN A 605 46.46 -15.72 -34.14
C GLN A 605 47.39 -16.33 -33.07
N GLU A 606 47.40 -15.82 -31.85
CA GLU A 606 48.15 -16.42 -30.75
C GLU A 606 47.59 -17.79 -30.35
N LEU A 607 46.26 -17.94 -30.26
CA LEU A 607 45.60 -19.23 -30.06
C LEU A 607 45.98 -20.24 -31.14
N ALA A 608 45.84 -19.85 -32.41
CA ALA A 608 46.18 -20.71 -33.55
C ALA A 608 47.69 -21.05 -33.63
N LYS A 609 48.56 -20.25 -33.01
CA LYS A 609 50.00 -20.55 -32.86
C LYS A 609 50.27 -21.49 -31.69
N ARG A 610 49.49 -21.43 -30.61
CA ARG A 610 49.58 -22.38 -29.48
C ARG A 610 49.11 -23.76 -29.90
N ASP A 611 47.97 -23.85 -30.57
CA ASP A 611 47.45 -25.13 -31.08
C ASP A 611 48.43 -25.82 -32.04
N ARG A 612 49.13 -25.03 -32.87
CA ARG A 612 50.18 -25.54 -33.79
C ARG A 612 51.50 -25.94 -33.11
N LYS A 613 51.72 -25.56 -31.85
CA LYS A 613 52.88 -25.98 -31.06
C LYS A 613 52.58 -27.21 -30.20
N GLU A 614 51.30 -27.55 -30.02
CA GLU A 614 50.83 -28.71 -29.26
C GLU A 614 50.55 -29.95 -30.14
N LEU A 615 50.48 -29.76 -31.46
CA LEU A 615 50.58 -30.79 -32.50
C LEU A 615 52.05 -31.01 -32.91
#